data_AF-A0A1H1GD93-F1
#
_entry.id   AF-A0A1H1GD93-F1
#
_cell.length_a   1.000
_cell.length_b   1.000
_cell.length_c   1.000
_cell.angle_alpha   90.00
_cell.angle_beta   90.00
_cell.angle_gamma   90.00
#
_symmetry.space_group_name_H-M   'P 1'
#
loop_
_entity.id
_entity.type
_entity.pdbx_description
1 polymer ?
#
loop_
_entity_poly.entity_id
_entity_poly.type
_entity_poly.pdbx_seq_one_letter_code
_entity_poly.pdbx_strand_id
1 'polypeptide(L)'
;MTQTLEVDSDGVCERIVMAVATLENTEPMELPPLFEAVDPDALTSAFATTESGTERTGRIEFPYAGHHVTVEFGEQSIVTVE
;
A
#
# COMPACT_ATOMS: atom_id res chain seq x y z
N MET A 1 4.11 -5.85 -15.41
CA MET A 1 5.21 -6.48 -14.63
C MET A 1 4.82 -6.29 -13.18
N THR A 2 4.53 -7.35 -12.43
CA THR A 2 4.05 -7.20 -11.05
C THR A 2 5.25 -7.10 -10.11
N GLN A 3 5.30 -6.04 -9.30
CA GLN A 3 6.30 -5.89 -8.24
C GLN A 3 5.69 -6.29 -6.90
N THR A 4 6.39 -7.09 -6.09
CA THR A 4 5.91 -7.61 -4.81
C THR A 4 6.90 -7.25 -3.70
N LEU A 5 6.46 -6.56 -2.65
CA LEU A 5 7.32 -6.15 -1.54
C LEU A 5 6.72 -6.51 -0.18
N GLU A 6 7.56 -7.03 0.72
CA GLU A 6 7.27 -7.18 2.16
C GLU A 6 7.36 -5.82 2.87
N VAL A 7 6.45 -5.56 3.83
CA VAL A 7 6.28 -4.23 4.45
C VAL A 7 5.99 -4.29 5.96
N ASP A 8 6.71 -3.45 6.72
CA ASP A 8 6.39 -3.09 8.12
C ASP A 8 5.36 -1.96 8.17
N SER A 9 4.40 -2.01 9.11
CA SER A 9 3.21 -1.14 9.14
C SER A 9 3.48 0.37 9.12
N ASP A 10 4.64 0.83 9.59
CA ASP A 10 5.03 2.25 9.59
C ASP A 10 5.38 2.79 8.19
N GLY A 11 5.73 1.93 7.22
CA GLY A 11 6.30 2.34 5.93
C GLY A 11 5.42 2.09 4.70
N VAL A 12 4.20 1.59 4.86
CA VAL A 12 3.38 1.14 3.74
C VAL A 12 3.04 2.23 2.73
N CYS A 13 2.66 3.42 3.23
CA CYS A 13 2.26 4.53 2.37
C CYS A 13 3.43 5.00 1.49
N GLU A 14 4.60 5.22 2.08
CA GLU A 14 5.80 5.61 1.35
C GLU A 14 6.23 4.54 0.34
N ARG A 15 6.12 3.26 0.71
CA ARG A 15 6.54 2.15 -0.14
C ARG A 15 5.62 1.94 -1.34
N ILE A 16 4.32 2.19 -1.19
CA ILE A 16 3.39 2.19 -2.34
C ILE A 16 3.80 3.27 -3.33
N VAL A 17 4.03 4.51 -2.86
CA VAL A 17 4.46 5.61 -3.73
C VAL A 17 5.79 5.28 -4.42
N MET A 18 6.77 4.75 -3.68
CA MET A 18 8.07 4.34 -4.26
C MET A 18 7.95 3.18 -5.25
N ALA A 19 7.11 2.18 -4.98
CA ALA A 19 6.91 1.03 -5.86
C ALA A 19 6.31 1.47 -7.20
N VAL A 20 5.29 2.34 -7.15
CA VAL A 20 4.64 2.91 -8.34
C VAL A 20 5.62 3.81 -9.10
N ALA A 21 6.36 4.68 -8.40
CA ALA A 21 7.38 5.55 -9.00
C ALA A 21 8.47 4.74 -9.73
N THR A 22 8.92 3.65 -9.10
CA THR A 22 9.92 2.75 -9.69
C THR A 22 9.38 2.03 -10.93
N LEU A 23 8.11 1.62 -10.92
CA LEU A 23 7.45 0.98 -12.06
C LEU A 23 7.29 1.95 -13.23
N GLU A 24 6.80 3.15 -12.95
CA GLU A 24 6.60 4.20 -13.95
C GLU A 24 7.91 4.87 -14.40
N ASN A 25 9.04 4.56 -13.75
CA ASN A 25 10.31 5.26 -13.96
C ASN A 25 10.17 6.79 -13.83
N THR A 26 9.35 7.21 -12.87
CA THR A 26 9.11 8.63 -12.54
C THR A 26 9.49 8.90 -11.10
N GLU A 27 9.54 10.17 -10.72
CA GLU A 27 9.82 10.56 -9.34
C GLU A 27 8.53 10.46 -8.49
N PRO A 28 8.64 10.03 -7.22
CA PRO A 28 7.50 9.96 -6.31
C PRO A 28 6.85 11.33 -6.04
N MET A 29 7.55 12.43 -6.31
CA MET A 29 7.00 13.80 -6.26
C MET A 29 6.21 14.20 -7.52
N GLU A 30 6.43 13.54 -8.66
CA GLU A 30 5.64 13.77 -9.88
C GLU A 30 4.33 12.96 -9.88
N LEU A 31 4.27 11.90 -9.08
CA LEU A 31 3.05 11.14 -8.87
C LEU A 31 2.04 11.94 -8.05
N PRO A 32 0.73 11.77 -8.33
CA PRO A 32 -0.31 12.33 -7.48
C PRO A 32 -0.13 11.80 -6.06
N PRO A 33 -0.33 12.60 -5.00
CA PRO A 33 -0.15 12.13 -3.64
C PRO A 33 -1.07 10.95 -3.28
N LEU A 34 -0.55 9.99 -2.50
CA LEU A 34 -1.28 8.78 -2.11
C LEU A 34 -2.64 9.06 -1.46
N PHE A 35 -2.76 10.17 -0.71
CA PHE A 35 -4.00 10.56 -0.04
C PHE A 35 -5.15 10.87 -1.02
N GLU A 36 -4.88 11.16 -2.30
CA GLU A 36 -5.93 11.33 -3.31
C GLU A 36 -6.58 10.00 -3.70
N ALA A 37 -5.87 8.89 -3.55
CA ALA A 37 -6.38 7.56 -3.88
C ALA A 37 -6.81 6.76 -2.64
N VAL A 38 -6.08 6.88 -1.53
CA VAL A 38 -6.37 6.17 -0.28
C VAL A 38 -5.96 7.00 0.93
N ASP A 39 -6.84 7.07 1.93
CA ASP A 39 -6.51 7.72 3.20
C ASP A 39 -5.45 6.90 3.97
N PRO A 40 -4.25 7.46 4.23
CA PRO A 40 -3.20 6.77 4.96
C PRO A 40 -3.64 6.46 6.41
N ASP A 41 -4.45 7.33 7.02
CA ASP A 41 -5.01 7.12 8.35
C ASP A 41 -6.01 5.95 8.38
N ALA A 42 -6.82 5.80 7.31
CA ALA A 42 -7.72 4.67 7.15
C ALA A 42 -6.97 3.36 6.91
N LEU A 43 -5.88 3.40 6.13
CA LEU A 43 -4.94 2.29 6.01
C LEU A 43 -4.37 1.94 7.39
N THR A 44 -3.75 2.88 8.11
CA THR A 44 -3.19 2.66 9.46
C THR A 44 -4.26 2.14 10.44
N SER A 45 -5.49 2.63 10.36
CA SER A 45 -6.60 2.12 11.17
C SER A 45 -7.05 0.72 10.74
N ALA A 46 -6.94 0.37 9.46
CA ALA A 46 -7.16 -0.98 8.98
C ALA A 46 -6.04 -1.94 9.42
N PHE A 47 -4.80 -1.44 9.53
CA PHE A 47 -3.65 -2.12 10.13
C PHE A 47 -3.72 -2.23 11.65
N ALA A 48 -4.45 -1.33 12.32
CA ALA A 48 -4.58 -1.34 13.76
C ALA A 48 -5.17 -2.68 14.23
N THR A 49 -4.43 -3.35 15.09
CA THR A 49 -4.79 -4.66 15.64
C THR A 49 -6.14 -4.55 16.35
N THR A 50 -7.12 -5.37 15.97
CA THR A 50 -8.36 -5.44 16.76
C THR A 50 -8.06 -6.10 18.10
N GLU A 51 -8.70 -5.62 19.17
CA GLU A 51 -8.51 -6.06 20.56
C GLU A 51 -8.64 -7.58 20.80
N SER A 52 -9.11 -8.36 19.82
CA SER A 52 -9.31 -9.82 19.93
C SER A 52 -8.09 -10.68 19.55
N GLY A 53 -6.90 -10.12 19.30
CA GLY A 53 -5.67 -10.91 19.13
C GLY A 53 -5.68 -11.86 17.92
N THR A 54 -6.60 -11.65 16.99
CA THR A 54 -6.60 -12.31 15.67
C THR A 54 -5.94 -11.36 14.69
N GLU A 55 -4.90 -11.84 14.00
CA GLU A 55 -4.29 -11.14 12.88
C GLU A 55 -5.38 -10.80 11.85
N ARG A 56 -5.65 -9.51 11.67
CA ARG A 56 -6.59 -9.02 10.66
C ARG A 56 -5.99 -9.37 9.29
N THR A 57 -6.59 -10.34 8.61
CA THR A 57 -6.34 -10.53 7.18
C THR A 57 -7.26 -9.63 6.38
N GLY A 58 -6.70 -8.92 5.41
CA GLY A 58 -7.46 -7.99 4.58
C GLY A 58 -6.74 -7.72 3.27
N ARG A 59 -7.47 -7.19 2.30
CA ARG A 59 -6.91 -6.73 1.03
C ARG A 59 -7.54 -5.39 0.71
N ILE A 60 -6.71 -4.39 0.44
CA ILE A 60 -7.12 -3.08 -0.04
C ILE A 60 -6.59 -2.94 -1.47
N GLU A 61 -7.49 -2.67 -2.39
CA GLU A 61 -7.18 -2.45 -3.79
C GLU A 61 -7.70 -1.09 -4.21
N PHE A 62 -6.83 -0.29 -4.82
CA PHE A 62 -7.17 1.04 -5.30
C PHE A 62 -6.35 1.41 -6.54
N PRO A 63 -6.95 2.17 -7.47
CA PRO A 63 -6.20 2.74 -8.58
C PRO A 63 -5.37 3.92 -8.10
N TYR A 64 -4.10 3.96 -8.49
CA TYR A 64 -3.18 5.05 -8.16
C TYR A 64 -2.24 5.30 -9.34
N ALA A 65 -2.16 6.56 -9.79
CA ALA A 65 -1.37 6.97 -10.95
C ALA A 65 -1.61 6.14 -12.24
N GLY A 66 -2.83 5.60 -12.42
CA GLY A 66 -3.13 4.72 -13.56
C GLY A 66 -2.69 3.26 -13.39
N HIS A 67 -2.05 2.94 -12.27
CA HIS A 67 -1.72 1.58 -11.83
C HIS A 67 -2.74 1.03 -10.85
N HIS A 68 -2.82 -0.30 -10.79
CA HIS A 68 -3.64 -0.96 -9.78
C HIS A 68 -2.75 -1.36 -8.60
N VAL A 69 -2.95 -0.71 -7.45
CA VAL A 69 -2.22 -1.04 -6.24
C VAL A 69 -3.09 -1.97 -5.40
N THR A 70 -2.56 -3.16 -5.11
CA THR A 70 -3.14 -4.11 -4.19
C THR A 70 -2.24 -4.25 -2.97
N VAL A 71 -2.80 -4.05 -1.79
CA VAL A 71 -2.11 -4.24 -0.53
C VAL A 71 -2.81 -5.35 0.23
N GLU A 72 -2.10 -6.43 0.51
CA GLU A 72 -2.57 -7.57 1.27
C GLU A 72 -1.99 -7.50 2.69
N PHE A 73 -2.85 -7.70 3.68
CA PHE A 73 -2.53 -7.67 5.11
C PHE A 73 -2.77 -9.06 5.69
N GLY A 74 -1.82 -9.56 6.46
CA GLY A 74 -1.84 -10.87 7.11
C GLY A 74 -0.60 -11.01 8.01
N GLU A 75 0.00 -12.20 8.06
CA GLU A 75 1.29 -12.42 8.75
C GLU A 75 2.43 -11.56 8.15
N GLN A 76 2.35 -11.30 6.85
CA GLN A 76 3.27 -10.43 6.13
C GLN A 76 2.46 -9.47 5.26
N SER A 77 2.77 -8.18 5.34
CA SER A 77 2.14 -7.19 4.47
C SER A 77 2.78 -7.25 3.10
N ILE A 78 1.99 -7.49 2.06
CA ILE A 78 2.47 -7.61 0.68
C ILE A 78 1.85 -6.49 -0.15
N VAL A 79 2.70 -5.69 -0.79
CA VAL A 79 2.27 -4.69 -1.78
C VAL A 79 2.52 -5.25 -3.18
N THR A 80 1.46 -5.31 -3.98
CA THR A 80 1.49 -5.68 -5.40
C THR A 80 1.03 -4.50 -6.24
N VAL A 81 1.81 -4.13 -7.25
CA VAL A 81 1.45 -3.06 -8.19
C VAL A 81 1.42 -3.64 -9.60
N GLU A 82 0.33 -3.36 -10.33
CA GLU A 82 0.04 -3.88 -11.68
C GLU A 82 0.06 -2.78 -12.76
#